data_AF-N6Y2X5-F1
#
_entry.id   AF-N6Y2X5-F1
#
_cell.length_a   1.000
_cell.length_b   1.000
_cell.length_c   1.000
_cell.angle_alpha   90.00
_cell.angle_beta   90.00
_cell.angle_gamma   90.00
#
_symmetry.space_group_name_H-M   'P 1'
#
loop_
_entity.id
_entity.type
_entity.pdbx_description
1 polymer ?
#
loop_
_entity_poly.entity_id
_entity_poly.type
_entity_poly.pdbx_seq_one_letter_code
_entity_poly.pdbx_strand_id
1 'polypeptide(L)'
;KYESDSIKIHVTGFAKVVGDLIEGLQQVMMFFAVAIVICTAVLYWYTRCLRSTLLVVACSVVAVVWLLGLLPTLGYELDPYSVLVPFLVFAIGMSHGAQKMNGIMQDIGRGTHRLVAARYTFRRLFLAGLTALLADAVGFAVLMVIDIQVIQELAVTASIGVAVLIFTNLVLLPILLSYTGVSPVAATRSLKAELMEANDAQHGKHPFWAFLDLFTQRKWASIAVAAGLVMGAVGLAVSFQLKIGDTDPGAPELRPDSRYNRDNAFMTANYAASSDVYIVMVKTPQYACGQYDTLMAVDALERALLQLPGVEATSSLAGLAKVANAGMNEGSLKWLEIPRSQDMLNAIITRAPREMFNQNCDLLTVYAYLKDHKADTLASVVKVTEDFAAQYGSDQIRFLNAAGNAGIEAATNIVVRKANVQMLFLVYAAVIVLAFITFRSWQAVVCAVVPL
;
A
#
# COMPACT_ATOMS: atom_id res chain seq x y z
N LYS A 1 30.42 5.19 -11.05
CA LYS A 1 31.12 5.00 -12.35
C LYS A 1 31.58 6.31 -12.96
N TYR A 2 30.75 7.37 -12.95
CA TYR A 2 31.10 8.69 -13.51
C TYR A 2 31.50 9.74 -12.47
N GLU A 3 31.44 9.41 -11.17
CA GLU A 3 31.93 10.25 -10.08
C GLU A 3 33.45 10.15 -9.95
N SER A 4 34.08 11.24 -9.51
CA SER A 4 35.51 11.32 -9.14
C SER A 4 35.65 12.02 -7.79
N ASP A 5 36.86 12.06 -7.23
CA ASP A 5 37.12 12.79 -5.97
C ASP A 5 36.82 14.30 -6.07
N SER A 6 36.83 14.85 -7.29
CA SER A 6 36.55 16.27 -7.56
C SER A 6 35.12 16.54 -8.06
N ILE A 7 34.41 15.52 -8.58
CA ILE A 7 33.08 15.68 -9.17
C ILE A 7 32.13 14.65 -8.56
N LYS A 8 31.17 15.15 -7.79
CA LYS A 8 30.04 14.38 -7.28
C LYS A 8 28.82 14.57 -8.18
N ILE A 9 28.11 13.49 -8.46
CA ILE A 9 26.95 13.48 -9.36
C ILE A 9 25.72 13.04 -8.57
N HIS A 10 24.79 13.97 -8.37
CA HIS A 10 23.51 13.70 -7.71
C HIS A 10 22.42 13.56 -8.76
N VAL A 11 21.62 12.49 -8.69
CA VAL A 11 20.56 12.21 -9.67
C VAL A 11 19.26 11.94 -8.95
N THR A 12 18.25 12.78 -9.23
CA THR A 12 16.91 12.70 -8.64
C THR A 12 15.83 12.70 -9.73
N GLY A 13 14.56 12.68 -9.34
CA GLY A 13 13.41 12.72 -10.24
C GLY A 13 12.75 11.36 -10.49
N PHE A 14 11.55 11.39 -11.05
CA PHE A 14 10.65 10.24 -11.18
C PHE A 14 11.29 9.05 -11.91
N ALA A 15 11.91 9.29 -13.07
CA ALA A 15 12.54 8.24 -13.86
C ALA A 15 13.66 7.49 -13.11
N LYS A 16 14.38 8.20 -12.21
CA LYS A 16 15.43 7.58 -11.39
C LYS A 16 14.85 6.71 -10.28
N VAL A 17 13.78 7.14 -9.61
CA VAL A 17 13.07 6.34 -8.58
C VAL A 17 12.55 5.04 -9.19
N VAL A 18 11.85 5.15 -10.31
CA VAL A 18 11.30 3.98 -11.02
C VAL A 18 12.42 3.03 -11.45
N GLY A 19 13.54 3.56 -11.95
CA GLY A 19 14.71 2.75 -12.28
C GLY A 19 15.26 1.96 -11.09
N ASP A 20 15.37 2.60 -9.92
CA ASP A 20 15.85 1.94 -8.69
C ASP A 20 14.86 0.87 -8.19
N LEU A 21 13.55 1.13 -8.30
CA LEU A 21 12.52 0.15 -7.97
C LEU A 21 12.58 -1.08 -8.90
N ILE A 22 12.79 -0.87 -10.20
CA ILE A 22 12.96 -1.95 -11.18
C ILE A 22 14.22 -2.78 -10.88
N GLU A 23 15.33 -2.15 -10.52
CA GLU A 23 16.54 -2.86 -10.09
C GLU A 23 16.28 -3.69 -8.81
N GLY A 24 15.45 -3.16 -7.91
CA GLY A 24 14.95 -3.85 -6.72
C GLY A 24 14.15 -5.12 -6.98
N LEU A 25 13.49 -5.26 -8.15
CA LEU A 25 12.70 -6.47 -8.49
C LEU A 25 13.55 -7.75 -8.49
N GLN A 26 14.84 -7.67 -8.84
CA GLN A 26 15.74 -8.82 -8.75
C GLN A 26 15.89 -9.31 -7.31
N GLN A 27 15.96 -8.39 -6.35
CA GLN A 27 16.02 -8.71 -4.93
C GLN A 27 14.70 -9.32 -4.44
N VAL A 28 13.56 -8.78 -4.89
CA VAL A 28 12.23 -9.34 -4.58
C VAL A 28 12.14 -10.80 -5.05
N MET A 29 12.54 -11.10 -6.29
CA MET A 29 12.57 -12.49 -6.80
C MET A 29 13.51 -13.40 -5.98
N MET A 30 14.67 -12.89 -5.54
CA MET A 30 15.56 -13.63 -4.65
C MET A 30 14.89 -13.93 -3.30
N PHE A 31 14.24 -12.94 -2.68
CA PHE A 31 13.48 -13.14 -1.45
C PHE A 31 12.34 -14.14 -1.62
N PHE A 32 11.67 -14.14 -2.78
CA PHE A 32 10.64 -15.13 -3.09
C PHE A 32 11.21 -16.55 -3.14
N ALA A 33 12.34 -16.74 -3.83
CA ALA A 33 13.01 -18.03 -3.90
C ALA A 33 13.47 -18.51 -2.51
N VAL A 34 14.04 -17.62 -1.69
CA VAL A 34 14.42 -17.91 -0.31
C VAL A 34 13.19 -18.28 0.53
N ALA A 35 12.07 -17.56 0.39
CA ALA A 35 10.84 -17.87 1.09
C ALA A 35 10.29 -19.26 0.70
N ILE A 36 10.32 -19.63 -0.58
CA ILE A 36 9.95 -20.99 -1.03
C ILE A 36 10.84 -22.04 -0.35
N VAL A 37 12.16 -21.82 -0.32
CA VAL A 37 13.11 -22.75 0.33
C VAL A 37 12.81 -22.89 1.82
N ILE A 38 12.61 -21.78 2.54
CA ILE A 38 12.31 -21.80 3.97
C ILE A 38 10.97 -22.50 4.23
N CYS A 39 9.91 -22.11 3.53
CA CYS A 39 8.58 -22.74 3.66
C CYS A 39 8.63 -24.24 3.34
N THR A 40 9.40 -24.64 2.32
CA THR A 40 9.61 -26.05 1.96
C THR A 40 10.37 -26.78 3.07
N ALA A 41 11.42 -26.19 3.63
CA ALA A 41 12.21 -26.77 4.71
C ALA A 41 11.37 -26.96 5.99
N VAL A 42 10.58 -25.94 6.38
CA VAL A 42 9.67 -26.01 7.52
C VAL A 42 8.60 -27.07 7.29
N LEU A 43 7.96 -27.07 6.12
CA LEU A 43 6.94 -28.08 5.79
C LEU A 43 7.55 -29.49 5.76
N TYR A 44 8.75 -29.67 5.19
CA TYR A 44 9.47 -30.93 5.22
C TYR A 44 9.83 -31.36 6.64
N TRP A 45 10.29 -30.44 7.50
CA TRP A 45 10.62 -30.76 8.88
C TRP A 45 9.38 -31.25 9.66
N TYR A 46 8.24 -30.61 9.42
CA TYR A 46 6.95 -31.00 9.99
C TYR A 46 6.48 -32.37 9.46
N THR A 47 6.36 -32.54 8.15
CA THR A 47 5.80 -33.76 7.53
C THR A 47 6.76 -34.94 7.48
N ARG A 48 8.07 -34.66 7.48
CA ARG A 48 9.18 -35.59 7.14
C ARG A 48 8.84 -36.50 5.95
N CYS A 49 8.09 -35.96 4.99
CA CYS A 49 7.65 -36.68 3.80
C CYS A 49 7.93 -35.84 2.56
N LEU A 50 9.02 -36.17 1.87
CA LEU A 50 9.46 -35.42 0.69
C LEU A 50 8.37 -35.37 -0.39
N ARG A 51 7.65 -36.48 -0.61
CA ARG A 51 6.58 -36.56 -1.60
C ARG A 51 5.46 -35.57 -1.30
N SER A 52 4.93 -35.60 -0.08
CA SER A 52 3.81 -34.73 0.31
C SER A 52 4.23 -33.27 0.36
N THR A 53 5.43 -32.96 0.85
CA THR A 53 5.97 -31.60 0.84
C THR A 53 6.10 -31.07 -0.59
N LEU A 54 6.77 -31.82 -1.47
CA LEU A 54 6.98 -31.39 -2.86
C LEU A 54 5.66 -31.17 -3.58
N LEU A 55 4.65 -32.00 -3.31
CA LEU A 55 3.34 -31.88 -3.93
C LEU A 55 2.59 -30.62 -3.47
N VAL A 56 2.61 -30.29 -2.17
CA VAL A 56 2.00 -29.06 -1.64
C VAL A 56 2.69 -27.82 -2.19
N VAL A 57 4.02 -27.83 -2.23
CA VAL A 57 4.83 -26.75 -2.80
C VAL A 57 4.54 -26.60 -4.30
N ALA A 58 4.54 -27.69 -5.05
CA ALA A 58 4.26 -27.67 -6.48
C ALA A 58 2.86 -27.12 -6.79
N CYS A 59 1.82 -27.53 -6.05
CA CYS A 59 0.47 -26.99 -6.25
C CYS A 59 0.42 -25.47 -5.96
N SER A 60 1.12 -25.03 -4.91
CA SER A 60 1.17 -23.60 -4.55
C SER A 60 1.98 -22.77 -5.55
N VAL A 61 3.05 -23.33 -6.12
CA VAL A 61 3.82 -22.69 -7.21
C VAL A 61 2.99 -22.63 -8.49
N VAL A 62 2.24 -23.69 -8.83
CA VAL A 62 1.32 -23.67 -9.98
C VAL A 62 0.29 -22.55 -9.83
N ALA A 63 -0.24 -22.33 -8.63
CA ALA A 63 -1.16 -21.22 -8.37
C ALA A 63 -0.54 -19.85 -8.68
N VAL A 64 0.71 -19.64 -8.26
CA VAL A 64 1.45 -18.40 -8.56
C VAL A 64 1.73 -18.25 -10.04
N VAL A 65 2.15 -19.32 -10.72
CA VAL A 65 2.39 -19.30 -12.18
C VAL A 65 1.10 -18.98 -12.94
N TRP A 66 -0.03 -19.55 -12.52
CA TRP A 66 -1.33 -19.25 -13.12
C TRP A 66 -1.77 -17.81 -12.86
N LEU A 67 -1.57 -17.30 -11.65
CA LEU A 67 -1.82 -15.88 -11.36
C LEU A 67 -1.00 -14.98 -12.28
N LEU A 68 0.32 -15.15 -12.30
CA LEU A 68 1.23 -14.35 -13.13
C LEU A 68 0.96 -14.50 -14.63
N GLY A 69 0.47 -15.66 -15.07
CA GLY A 69 0.05 -15.89 -16.46
C GLY A 69 -1.29 -15.24 -16.81
N LEU A 70 -2.23 -15.21 -15.88
CA LEU A 70 -3.58 -14.65 -16.10
C LEU A 70 -3.59 -13.12 -16.11
N LEU A 71 -2.80 -12.47 -15.25
CA LEU A 71 -2.74 -11.00 -15.17
C LEU A 71 -2.53 -10.31 -16.53
N PRO A 72 -1.47 -10.60 -17.30
CA PRO A 72 -1.25 -9.95 -18.59
C PRO A 72 -2.32 -10.31 -19.62
N THR A 73 -2.91 -11.52 -19.55
CA THR A 73 -4.01 -11.91 -20.47
C THR A 73 -5.30 -11.13 -20.23
N LEU A 74 -5.47 -10.60 -19.02
CA LEU A 74 -6.61 -9.76 -18.63
C LEU A 74 -6.29 -8.25 -18.74
N GLY A 75 -5.08 -7.89 -19.20
CA GLY A 75 -4.65 -6.51 -19.36
C GLY A 75 -4.17 -5.84 -18.07
N TYR A 76 -3.88 -6.61 -17.02
CA TYR A 76 -3.30 -6.08 -15.78
C TYR A 76 -1.77 -6.15 -15.82
N GLU A 77 -1.13 -5.10 -15.31
CA GLU A 77 0.32 -5.00 -15.17
C GLU A 77 0.72 -5.28 -13.72
N LEU A 78 1.99 -5.64 -13.51
CA LEU A 78 2.57 -5.71 -12.17
C LEU A 78 3.17 -4.36 -11.81
N ASP A 79 2.62 -3.74 -10.78
CA ASP A 79 3.14 -2.54 -10.17
C ASP A 79 3.99 -2.90 -8.93
N PRO A 80 4.75 -1.95 -8.35
CA PRO A 80 5.56 -2.20 -7.16
C PRO A 80 4.80 -2.71 -5.93
N TYR A 81 3.49 -2.48 -5.83
CA TYR A 81 2.64 -2.93 -4.73
C TYR A 81 2.06 -4.33 -5.01
N SER A 82 1.60 -4.58 -6.23
CA SER A 82 0.99 -5.85 -6.66
C SER A 82 2.00 -6.98 -6.85
N VAL A 83 3.31 -6.66 -6.94
CA VAL A 83 4.40 -7.66 -6.90
C VAL A 83 4.42 -8.49 -5.61
N LEU A 84 3.78 -8.01 -4.53
CA LEU A 84 3.67 -8.74 -3.26
C LEU A 84 2.55 -9.79 -3.28
N VAL A 85 1.57 -9.68 -4.18
CA VAL A 85 0.42 -10.60 -4.22
C VAL A 85 0.83 -12.06 -4.48
N PRO A 86 1.75 -12.37 -5.42
CA PRO A 86 2.28 -13.73 -5.58
C PRO A 86 2.79 -14.37 -4.28
N PHE A 87 3.44 -13.58 -3.40
CA PHE A 87 3.92 -14.08 -2.10
C PHE A 87 2.76 -14.45 -1.19
N LEU A 88 1.75 -13.58 -1.14
CA LEU A 88 0.55 -13.80 -0.34
C LEU A 88 -0.19 -15.05 -0.80
N VAL A 89 -0.41 -15.19 -2.11
CA VAL A 89 -1.07 -16.35 -2.73
C VAL A 89 -0.29 -17.64 -2.46
N PHE A 90 1.04 -17.60 -2.57
CA PHE A 90 1.88 -18.74 -2.22
C PHE A 90 1.74 -19.13 -0.75
N ALA A 91 1.77 -18.15 0.17
CA ALA A 91 1.69 -18.40 1.62
C ALA A 91 0.32 -18.97 2.03
N ILE A 92 -0.78 -18.38 1.54
CA ILE A 92 -2.14 -18.88 1.74
C ILE A 92 -2.27 -20.30 1.18
N GLY A 93 -1.75 -20.51 -0.03
CA GLY A 93 -1.71 -21.80 -0.68
C GLY A 93 -1.00 -22.85 0.18
N MET A 94 0.23 -22.58 0.60
CA MET A 94 1.02 -23.48 1.45
C MET A 94 0.27 -23.84 2.74
N SER A 95 -0.40 -22.88 3.38
CA SER A 95 -1.18 -23.11 4.61
C SER A 95 -2.35 -24.06 4.39
N HIS A 96 -3.25 -23.76 3.43
CA HIS A 96 -4.38 -24.63 3.12
C HIS A 96 -3.96 -26.00 2.57
N GLY A 97 -2.89 -26.02 1.77
CA GLY A 97 -2.34 -27.25 1.23
C GLY A 97 -1.78 -28.15 2.33
N ALA A 98 -1.07 -27.58 3.31
CA ALA A 98 -0.60 -28.31 4.48
C ALA A 98 -1.75 -28.85 5.33
N GLN A 99 -2.81 -28.07 5.55
CA GLN A 99 -4.00 -28.54 6.29
C GLN A 99 -4.66 -29.75 5.62
N LYS A 100 -4.86 -29.70 4.29
CA LYS A 100 -5.42 -30.82 3.52
C LYS A 100 -4.51 -32.04 3.53
N MET A 101 -3.21 -31.83 3.35
CA MET A 101 -2.23 -32.91 3.38
C MET A 101 -2.19 -33.58 4.77
N ASN A 102 -2.28 -32.82 5.85
CA ASN A 102 -2.30 -33.36 7.20
C ASN A 102 -3.55 -34.22 7.46
N GLY A 103 -4.73 -33.78 7.02
CA GLY A 103 -5.96 -34.57 7.12
C GLY A 103 -5.86 -35.91 6.38
N ILE A 104 -5.31 -35.90 5.16
CA ILE A 104 -5.10 -37.13 4.37
C ILE A 104 -4.07 -38.04 5.04
N MET A 105 -2.99 -37.48 5.58
CA MET A 105 -1.95 -38.23 6.28
C MET A 105 -2.51 -38.93 7.52
N GLN A 106 -3.36 -38.25 8.30
CA GLN A 106 -4.04 -38.83 9.46
C GLN A 106 -5.00 -39.96 9.06
N ASP A 107 -5.84 -39.76 8.05
CA ASP A 107 -6.78 -40.79 7.59
C ASP A 107 -6.04 -42.03 7.05
N ILE A 108 -4.93 -41.85 6.32
CA ILE A 108 -4.06 -42.98 5.88
C ILE A 108 -3.42 -43.65 7.09
N GLY A 109 -2.98 -42.89 8.10
CA GLY A 109 -2.43 -43.40 9.35
C GLY A 109 -3.42 -44.32 10.09
N ARG A 110 -4.70 -43.98 10.07
CA ARG A 110 -5.81 -44.81 10.63
C ARG A 110 -6.11 -46.07 9.80
N GLY A 111 -5.35 -46.36 8.75
CA GLY A 111 -5.48 -47.57 7.94
C GLY A 111 -6.42 -47.44 6.73
N THR A 112 -6.89 -46.24 6.40
CA THR A 112 -7.75 -46.06 5.21
C THR A 112 -6.93 -46.03 3.92
N HIS A 113 -7.49 -46.58 2.83
CA HIS A 113 -6.85 -46.53 1.52
C HIS A 113 -6.74 -45.08 1.02
N ARG A 114 -5.62 -44.73 0.36
CA ARG A 114 -5.28 -43.36 -0.11
C ARG A 114 -6.42 -42.59 -0.79
N LEU A 115 -7.21 -43.25 -1.63
CA LEU A 115 -8.33 -42.62 -2.34
C LEU A 115 -9.49 -42.29 -1.40
N VAL A 116 -9.75 -43.18 -0.42
CA VAL A 116 -10.80 -42.98 0.58
C VAL A 116 -10.41 -41.87 1.54
N ALA A 117 -9.15 -41.85 1.99
CA ALA A 117 -8.58 -40.78 2.81
C ALA A 117 -8.71 -39.40 2.13
N ALA A 118 -8.32 -39.32 0.85
CA ALA A 118 -8.48 -38.10 0.05
C ALA A 118 -9.94 -37.65 -0.03
N ARG A 119 -10.88 -38.58 -0.25
CA ARG A 119 -12.32 -38.27 -0.32
C ARG A 119 -12.90 -37.79 1.01
N TYR A 120 -12.51 -38.40 2.13
CA TYR A 120 -12.95 -37.98 3.46
C TYR A 120 -12.42 -36.61 3.82
N THR A 121 -11.12 -36.37 3.63
CA THR A 121 -10.52 -35.07 3.86
C THR A 121 -11.10 -33.99 2.94
N PHE A 122 -11.36 -34.32 1.68
CA PHE A 122 -12.04 -33.41 0.76
C PHE A 122 -13.41 -33.03 1.31
N ARG A 123 -14.30 -33.99 1.59
CA ARG A 123 -15.65 -33.71 2.11
C ARG A 123 -15.65 -32.91 3.41
N ARG A 124 -14.71 -33.21 4.31
CA ARG A 124 -14.61 -32.55 5.63
C ARG A 124 -14.09 -31.12 5.54
N LEU A 125 -13.04 -30.87 4.76
CA LEU A 125 -12.39 -29.55 4.72
C LEU A 125 -12.78 -28.71 3.50
N PHE A 126 -13.53 -29.22 2.53
CA PHE A 126 -13.83 -28.47 1.31
C PHE A 126 -14.72 -27.27 1.60
N LEU A 127 -15.83 -27.46 2.34
CA LEU A 127 -16.73 -26.36 2.65
C LEU A 127 -16.04 -25.28 3.49
N ALA A 128 -15.32 -25.69 4.55
CA ALA A 128 -14.60 -24.76 5.41
C ALA A 128 -13.48 -24.00 4.66
N GLY A 129 -12.71 -24.70 3.82
CA GLY A 129 -11.67 -24.07 3.01
C GLY A 129 -12.24 -23.13 1.94
N LEU A 130 -13.36 -23.50 1.32
CA LEU A 130 -14.01 -22.67 0.31
C LEU A 130 -14.60 -21.40 0.95
N THR A 131 -15.24 -21.52 2.11
CA THR A 131 -15.77 -20.34 2.82
C THR A 131 -14.67 -19.40 3.26
N ALA A 132 -13.52 -19.92 3.68
CA ALA A 132 -12.36 -19.11 4.04
C ALA A 132 -11.81 -18.35 2.83
N LEU A 133 -11.53 -19.05 1.72
CA LEU A 133 -11.02 -18.40 0.49
C LEU A 133 -12.05 -17.44 -0.12
N LEU A 134 -13.35 -17.73 -0.06
CA LEU A 134 -14.37 -16.78 -0.51
C LEU A 134 -14.41 -15.54 0.39
N ALA A 135 -14.22 -15.71 1.70
CA ALA A 135 -14.12 -14.57 2.61
C ALA A 135 -12.90 -13.70 2.31
N ASP A 136 -11.75 -14.30 2.02
CA ASP A 136 -10.55 -13.57 1.57
C ASP A 136 -10.80 -12.82 0.27
N ALA A 137 -11.40 -13.48 -0.74
CA ALA A 137 -11.72 -12.87 -2.02
C ALA A 137 -12.71 -11.69 -1.87
N VAL A 138 -13.75 -11.84 -1.03
CA VAL A 138 -14.69 -10.76 -0.74
C VAL A 138 -13.98 -9.63 0.03
N GLY A 139 -13.11 -9.96 0.99
CA GLY A 139 -12.31 -8.99 1.73
C GLY A 139 -11.45 -8.11 0.82
N PHE A 140 -10.74 -8.72 -0.15
CA PHE A 140 -10.02 -7.98 -1.18
C PHE A 140 -10.98 -7.20 -2.08
N ALA A 141 -12.09 -7.80 -2.50
CA ALA A 141 -13.04 -7.14 -3.40
C ALA A 141 -13.66 -5.87 -2.80
N VAL A 142 -13.86 -5.83 -1.48
CA VAL A 142 -14.35 -4.63 -0.78
C VAL A 142 -13.38 -3.44 -0.93
N LEU A 143 -12.08 -3.69 -1.05
CA LEU A 143 -11.09 -2.62 -1.26
C LEU A 143 -11.28 -1.91 -2.61
N MET A 144 -11.97 -2.52 -3.58
CA MET A 144 -12.26 -1.89 -4.88
C MET A 144 -13.20 -0.68 -4.79
N VAL A 145 -13.89 -0.48 -3.66
CA VAL A 145 -14.75 0.70 -3.43
C VAL A 145 -13.94 1.99 -3.33
N ILE A 146 -12.63 1.90 -3.16
CA ILE A 146 -11.75 3.05 -2.97
C ILE A 146 -11.30 3.60 -4.32
N ASP A 147 -11.44 4.90 -4.52
CA ASP A 147 -11.01 5.62 -5.74
C ASP A 147 -9.49 5.83 -5.81
N ILE A 148 -8.72 4.75 -5.61
CA ILE A 148 -7.26 4.73 -5.74
C ILE A 148 -6.91 3.54 -6.62
N GLN A 149 -6.49 3.82 -7.85
CA GLN A 149 -6.29 2.80 -8.89
C GLN A 149 -5.36 1.67 -8.45
N VAL A 150 -4.24 1.99 -7.81
CA VAL A 150 -3.26 1.00 -7.32
C VAL A 150 -3.89 0.02 -6.30
N ILE A 151 -4.78 0.49 -5.42
CA ILE A 151 -5.48 -0.38 -4.45
C ILE A 151 -6.49 -1.27 -5.16
N GLN A 152 -7.20 -0.75 -6.17
CA GLN A 152 -8.14 -1.54 -6.97
C GLN A 152 -7.41 -2.63 -7.76
N GLU A 153 -6.27 -2.32 -8.37
CA GLU A 153 -5.44 -3.28 -9.11
C GLU A 153 -4.88 -4.37 -8.18
N LEU A 154 -4.41 -3.99 -6.98
CA LEU A 154 -4.02 -4.94 -5.93
C LEU A 154 -5.17 -5.86 -5.53
N ALA A 155 -6.36 -5.30 -5.30
CA ALA A 155 -7.56 -6.04 -4.89
C ALA A 155 -8.02 -7.05 -5.94
N VAL A 156 -8.05 -6.65 -7.22
CA VAL A 156 -8.39 -7.54 -8.33
C VAL A 156 -7.35 -8.66 -8.45
N THR A 157 -6.06 -8.31 -8.41
CA THR A 157 -4.96 -9.26 -8.51
C THR A 157 -4.99 -10.30 -7.39
N ALA A 158 -5.23 -9.86 -6.15
CA ALA A 158 -5.39 -10.74 -5.00
C ALA A 158 -6.63 -11.64 -5.14
N SER A 159 -7.76 -11.10 -5.58
CA SER A 159 -9.01 -11.85 -5.80
C SER A 159 -8.85 -12.95 -6.85
N ILE A 160 -8.16 -12.65 -7.97
CA ILE A 160 -7.81 -13.64 -9.01
C ILE A 160 -6.90 -14.73 -8.41
N GLY A 161 -5.90 -14.33 -7.63
CA GLY A 161 -4.99 -15.26 -6.96
C GLY A 161 -5.71 -16.23 -6.03
N VAL A 162 -6.64 -15.72 -5.22
CA VAL A 162 -7.49 -16.53 -4.34
C VAL A 162 -8.42 -17.45 -5.15
N ALA A 163 -8.98 -16.98 -6.26
CA ALA A 163 -9.78 -17.83 -7.14
C ALA A 163 -8.96 -18.99 -7.73
N VAL A 164 -7.71 -18.74 -8.12
CA VAL A 164 -6.78 -19.78 -8.58
C VAL A 164 -6.46 -20.79 -7.47
N LEU A 165 -6.36 -20.36 -6.21
CA LEU A 165 -6.16 -21.26 -5.06
C LEU A 165 -7.32 -22.24 -4.83
N ILE A 166 -8.55 -21.84 -5.16
CA ILE A 166 -9.71 -22.73 -5.09
C ILE A 166 -9.51 -23.93 -6.05
N PHE A 167 -9.02 -23.70 -7.26
CA PHE A 167 -8.79 -24.78 -8.22
C PHE A 167 -7.54 -25.59 -7.92
N THR A 168 -6.44 -24.93 -7.55
CA THR A 168 -5.15 -25.59 -7.32
C THR A 168 -5.11 -26.32 -5.97
N ASN A 169 -5.35 -25.63 -4.87
CA ASN A 169 -5.13 -26.21 -3.55
C ASN A 169 -6.37 -26.90 -2.98
N LEU A 170 -7.58 -26.45 -3.29
CA LEU A 170 -8.80 -27.13 -2.86
C LEU A 170 -9.11 -28.39 -3.69
N VAL A 171 -8.81 -28.38 -4.99
CA VAL A 171 -9.19 -29.46 -5.92
C VAL A 171 -8.00 -30.27 -6.41
N LEU A 172 -7.00 -29.66 -7.06
CA LEU A 172 -5.88 -30.39 -7.66
C LEU A 172 -5.03 -31.13 -6.61
N LEU A 173 -4.75 -30.53 -5.45
CA LEU A 173 -3.91 -31.15 -4.42
C LEU A 173 -4.50 -32.49 -3.89
N PRO A 174 -5.76 -32.57 -3.42
CA PRO A 174 -6.36 -33.86 -3.02
C PRO A 174 -6.38 -34.91 -4.13
N ILE A 175 -6.59 -34.49 -5.39
CA ILE A 175 -6.54 -35.39 -6.56
C ILE A 175 -5.14 -36.00 -6.68
N LEU A 176 -4.10 -35.17 -6.68
CA LEU A 176 -2.73 -35.66 -6.80
C LEU A 176 -2.29 -36.53 -5.61
N LEU A 177 -2.72 -36.20 -4.39
CA LEU A 177 -2.48 -37.04 -3.20
C LEU A 177 -3.23 -38.38 -3.26
N SER A 178 -4.37 -38.45 -3.94
CA SER A 178 -5.09 -39.72 -4.12
C SER A 178 -4.30 -40.73 -4.97
N TYR A 179 -3.51 -40.24 -5.94
CA TYR A 179 -2.63 -41.08 -6.77
C TYR A 179 -1.29 -41.37 -6.09
N THR A 180 -0.61 -40.34 -5.60
CA THR A 180 0.75 -40.46 -5.04
C THR A 180 0.77 -41.07 -3.64
N GLY A 181 -0.29 -40.88 -2.87
CA GLY A 181 -0.37 -41.26 -1.46
C GLY A 181 0.60 -40.48 -0.57
N VAL A 182 0.67 -40.88 0.69
CA VAL A 182 1.63 -40.34 1.67
C VAL A 182 2.59 -41.45 2.09
N SER A 183 3.81 -41.11 2.51
CA SER A 183 4.76 -42.10 3.03
C SER A 183 4.13 -42.85 4.22
N PRO A 184 4.17 -44.19 4.26
CA PRO A 184 3.61 -44.99 5.36
C PRO A 184 4.29 -44.67 6.70
N VAL A 185 5.58 -44.33 6.67
CA VAL A 185 6.34 -43.90 7.86
C VAL A 185 5.84 -42.55 8.39
N ALA A 186 5.48 -41.63 7.49
CA ALA A 186 4.94 -40.33 7.89
C ALA A 186 3.52 -40.45 8.44
N ALA A 187 2.69 -41.29 7.83
CA ALA A 187 1.30 -41.54 8.25
C ALA A 187 1.20 -42.29 9.59
N THR A 188 2.03 -43.30 9.81
CA THR A 188 2.10 -44.00 11.10
C THR A 188 2.62 -43.09 12.21
N ARG A 189 3.55 -42.19 11.89
CA ARG A 189 4.05 -41.19 12.84
C ARG A 189 3.00 -40.12 13.18
N SER A 190 2.26 -39.60 12.20
CA SER A 190 1.18 -38.64 12.49
C SER A 190 0.10 -39.28 13.37
N LEU A 191 -0.24 -40.55 13.10
CA LEU A 191 -1.16 -41.31 13.95
C LEU A 191 -0.57 -41.52 15.35
N LYS A 192 0.71 -41.88 15.46
CA LYS A 192 1.38 -42.06 16.75
C LYS A 192 1.42 -40.76 17.56
N ALA A 193 1.65 -39.62 16.92
CA ALA A 193 1.59 -38.31 17.54
C ALA A 193 0.18 -37.99 18.05
N GLU A 194 -0.85 -38.22 17.25
CA GLU A 194 -2.25 -38.04 17.64
C GLU A 194 -2.67 -38.99 18.77
N LEU A 195 -2.27 -40.26 18.72
CA LEU A 195 -2.51 -41.26 19.78
C LEU A 195 -1.74 -40.94 21.05
N MET A 196 -0.52 -40.39 20.94
CA MET A 196 0.23 -39.89 22.10
C MET A 196 -0.50 -38.69 22.72
N GLU A 197 -0.96 -37.73 21.93
CA GLU A 197 -1.76 -36.59 22.43
C GLU A 197 -3.08 -37.04 23.07
N ALA A 198 -3.77 -38.03 22.48
CA ALA A 198 -5.05 -38.54 22.98
C ALA A 198 -4.90 -39.44 24.23
N ASN A 199 -3.80 -40.19 24.35
CA ASN A 199 -3.54 -41.10 25.47
C ASN A 199 -2.63 -40.50 26.56
N ASP A 200 -2.15 -39.25 26.41
CA ASP A 200 -1.35 -38.57 27.44
C ASP A 200 -2.22 -38.10 28.61
N ALA A 201 -2.66 -39.04 29.42
CA ALA A 201 -3.23 -38.80 30.75
C ALA A 201 -2.15 -38.43 31.79
N GLN A 202 -0.85 -38.49 31.44
CA GLN A 202 0.27 -38.45 32.38
C GLN A 202 1.21 -37.23 32.25
N HIS A 203 0.83 -36.18 31.52
CA HIS A 203 1.51 -34.88 31.53
C HIS A 203 2.99 -34.96 31.09
N GLY A 204 3.28 -35.73 30.05
CA GLY A 204 4.56 -35.66 29.34
C GLY A 204 4.62 -34.52 28.31
N LYS A 205 3.75 -33.51 28.43
CA LYS A 205 3.69 -32.40 27.49
C LYS A 205 4.95 -31.55 27.58
N HIS A 206 5.50 -31.18 26.42
CA HIS A 206 6.60 -30.20 26.36
C HIS A 206 6.19 -28.96 27.19
N PRO A 207 7.09 -28.40 28.01
CA PRO A 207 6.75 -27.33 28.99
C PRO A 207 6.07 -26.13 28.35
N PHE A 208 6.38 -25.84 27.08
CA PHE A 208 5.68 -24.82 26.28
C PHE A 208 4.19 -25.11 26.07
N TRP A 209 3.81 -26.34 25.72
CA TRP A 209 2.40 -26.72 25.54
C TRP A 209 1.65 -26.72 26.86
N ALA A 210 2.30 -27.19 27.94
CA ALA A 210 1.72 -27.12 29.28
C ALA A 210 1.50 -25.68 29.75
N PHE A 211 2.40 -24.75 29.37
CA PHE A 211 2.21 -23.32 29.62
C PHE A 211 1.04 -22.74 28.81
N LEU A 212 0.91 -23.08 27.52
CA LEU A 212 -0.23 -22.64 26.71
C LEU A 212 -1.56 -23.19 27.21
N ASP A 213 -1.58 -24.41 27.74
CA ASP A 213 -2.77 -25.00 28.35
C ASP A 213 -3.27 -24.20 29.56
N LEU A 214 -2.40 -23.45 30.27
CA LEU A 214 -2.84 -22.58 31.36
C LEU A 214 -3.86 -21.54 30.88
N PHE A 215 -3.72 -21.01 29.66
CA PHE A 215 -4.65 -20.04 29.08
C PHE A 215 -6.06 -20.60 28.83
N THR A 216 -6.24 -21.93 28.89
CA THR A 216 -7.58 -22.55 28.85
C THR A 216 -8.27 -22.49 30.22
N GLN A 217 -7.53 -22.23 31.30
CA GLN A 217 -8.07 -22.13 32.65
C GLN A 217 -8.57 -20.72 32.95
N ARG A 218 -9.71 -20.63 33.65
CA ARG A 218 -10.43 -19.37 33.91
C ARG A 218 -9.57 -18.23 34.47
N LYS A 219 -8.63 -18.53 35.38
CA LYS A 219 -7.75 -17.51 35.99
C LYS A 219 -6.83 -16.86 34.96
N TRP A 220 -6.05 -17.67 34.25
CA TRP A 220 -5.09 -17.19 33.25
C TRP A 220 -5.79 -16.62 32.01
N ALA A 221 -6.90 -17.23 31.57
CA ALA A 221 -7.74 -16.70 30.50
C ALA A 221 -8.23 -15.28 30.84
N SER A 222 -8.71 -15.05 32.07
CA SER A 222 -9.18 -13.73 32.49
C SER A 222 -8.07 -12.69 32.52
N ILE A 223 -6.85 -13.07 32.97
CA ILE A 223 -5.68 -12.20 32.96
C ILE A 223 -5.28 -11.86 31.51
N ALA A 224 -5.28 -12.85 30.62
CA ALA A 224 -4.94 -12.66 29.22
C ALA A 224 -5.93 -11.74 28.49
N VAL A 225 -7.24 -11.91 28.74
CA VAL A 225 -8.28 -11.03 28.19
C VAL A 225 -8.15 -9.62 28.76
N ALA A 226 -7.90 -9.46 30.06
CA ALA A 226 -7.69 -8.15 30.67
C ALA A 226 -6.43 -7.46 30.09
N ALA A 227 -5.33 -8.19 29.95
CA ALA A 227 -4.12 -7.68 29.31
C ALA A 227 -4.36 -7.30 27.85
N GLY A 228 -5.10 -8.13 27.10
CA GLY A 228 -5.52 -7.85 25.73
C GLY A 228 -6.37 -6.57 25.62
N LEU A 229 -7.33 -6.39 26.54
CA LEU A 229 -8.14 -5.16 26.61
C LEU A 229 -7.30 -3.92 26.91
N VAL A 230 -6.34 -4.01 27.83
CA VAL A 230 -5.42 -2.90 28.14
C VAL A 230 -4.56 -2.59 26.92
N MET A 231 -3.97 -3.59 26.26
CA MET A 231 -3.19 -3.39 25.04
C MET A 231 -4.04 -2.80 23.91
N GLY A 232 -5.29 -3.25 23.76
CA GLY A 232 -6.24 -2.69 22.80
C GLY A 232 -6.60 -1.24 23.08
N ALA A 233 -6.82 -0.88 24.36
CA ALA A 233 -7.09 0.50 24.76
C ALA A 233 -5.87 1.43 24.54
N VAL A 234 -4.66 0.95 24.84
CA VAL A 234 -3.42 1.68 24.54
C VAL A 234 -3.23 1.83 23.03
N GLY A 235 -3.46 0.76 22.26
CA GLY A 235 -3.40 0.80 20.80
C GLY A 235 -4.39 1.80 20.19
N LEU A 236 -5.62 1.83 20.72
CA LEU A 236 -6.64 2.81 20.31
C LEU A 236 -6.25 4.24 20.67
N ALA A 237 -5.64 4.47 21.83
CA ALA A 237 -5.17 5.79 22.23
C ALA A 237 -4.05 6.30 21.29
N VAL A 238 -3.12 5.43 20.92
CA VAL A 238 -2.02 5.76 19.99
C VAL A 238 -2.52 5.91 18.55
N SER A 239 -3.57 5.19 18.14
CA SER A 239 -4.08 5.25 16.76
C SER A 239 -4.60 6.64 16.38
N PHE A 240 -5.06 7.45 17.34
CA PHE A 240 -5.45 8.84 17.09
C PHE A 240 -4.28 9.76 16.69
N GLN A 241 -3.03 9.31 16.86
CA GLN A 241 -1.82 10.04 16.47
C GLN A 241 -1.23 9.56 15.13
N LEU A 242 -1.85 8.57 14.48
CA LEU A 242 -1.39 8.09 13.18
C LEU A 242 -1.53 9.18 12.12
N LYS A 243 -0.42 9.49 11.47
CA LYS A 243 -0.38 10.37 10.29
C LYS A 243 -0.72 9.57 9.05
N ILE A 244 -1.42 10.22 8.11
CA ILE A 244 -1.83 9.63 6.83
C ILE A 244 -1.05 10.34 5.74
N GLY A 245 -0.34 9.55 4.94
CA GLY A 245 0.67 10.01 3.99
C GLY A 245 2.08 9.76 4.48
N ASP A 246 3.06 10.25 3.75
CA ASP A 246 4.46 9.96 4.03
C ASP A 246 4.99 10.72 5.25
N THR A 247 5.80 10.01 6.03
CA THR A 247 6.43 10.53 7.26
C THR A 247 7.90 10.87 7.06
N ASP A 248 8.52 10.25 6.05
CA ASP A 248 9.92 10.42 5.69
C ASP A 248 10.05 11.28 4.42
N PRO A 249 11.13 12.06 4.28
CA PRO A 249 11.42 12.80 3.05
C PRO A 249 12.11 11.93 1.99
N GLY A 250 12.14 12.38 0.74
CA GLY A 250 12.66 11.59 -0.38
C GLY A 250 11.70 10.48 -0.78
N ALA A 251 12.14 9.44 -1.50
CA ALA A 251 11.29 8.31 -1.86
C ALA A 251 11.18 7.32 -0.69
N PRO A 252 10.01 7.20 -0.01
CA PRO A 252 9.83 6.32 1.15
C PRO A 252 9.85 4.83 0.77
N GLU A 253 9.63 4.50 -0.50
CA GLU A 253 9.73 3.13 -1.02
C GLU A 253 11.18 2.62 -1.03
N LEU A 254 12.15 3.55 -0.98
CA LEU A 254 13.56 3.26 -0.90
C LEU A 254 14.06 3.38 0.54
N ARG A 255 15.17 2.71 0.85
CA ARG A 255 15.79 2.84 2.18
C ARG A 255 16.17 4.31 2.45
N PRO A 256 16.09 4.78 3.72
CA PRO A 256 16.44 6.15 4.06
C PRO A 256 17.87 6.55 3.66
N ASP A 257 18.80 5.60 3.67
CA ASP A 257 20.22 5.78 3.31
C ASP A 257 20.53 5.49 1.83
N SER A 258 19.50 5.23 1.01
CA SER A 258 19.66 4.98 -0.42
C SER A 258 20.33 6.16 -1.14
N ARG A 259 21.04 5.86 -2.24
CA ARG A 259 21.70 6.89 -3.05
C ARG A 259 20.71 7.96 -3.51
N TYR A 260 19.50 7.56 -3.91
CA TYR A 260 18.44 8.48 -4.30
C TYR A 260 18.06 9.44 -3.16
N ASN A 261 17.78 8.93 -1.96
CA ASN A 261 17.36 9.77 -0.83
C ASN A 261 18.48 10.72 -0.37
N ARG A 262 19.73 10.29 -0.47
CA ARG A 262 20.90 11.16 -0.21
C ARG A 262 21.06 12.25 -1.27
N ASP A 263 20.87 11.91 -2.53
CA ASP A 263 20.91 12.87 -3.64
C ASP A 263 19.76 13.88 -3.51
N ASN A 264 18.55 13.43 -3.14
CA ASN A 264 17.41 14.30 -2.88
C ASN A 264 17.68 15.27 -1.73
N ALA A 265 18.14 14.75 -0.58
CA ALA A 265 18.48 15.58 0.57
C ALA A 265 19.59 16.61 0.24
N PHE A 266 20.57 16.24 -0.58
CA PHE A 266 21.59 17.18 -1.05
C PHE A 266 20.97 18.28 -1.92
N MET A 267 20.07 17.94 -2.84
CA MET A 267 19.44 18.92 -3.73
C MET A 267 18.59 19.93 -2.92
N THR A 268 17.71 19.45 -2.04
CA THR A 268 16.90 20.29 -1.15
C THR A 268 17.77 21.19 -0.25
N ALA A 269 18.89 20.68 0.28
CA ALA A 269 19.74 21.46 1.18
C ALA A 269 20.58 22.55 0.48
N ASN A 270 20.89 22.38 -0.80
CA ASN A 270 21.83 23.26 -1.52
C ASN A 270 21.19 24.10 -2.63
N TYR A 271 20.02 23.72 -3.13
CA TYR A 271 19.31 24.40 -4.19
C TYR A 271 17.89 24.73 -3.75
N ALA A 272 17.41 25.95 -4.06
CA ALA A 272 16.02 26.34 -3.88
C ALA A 272 15.11 25.76 -4.99
N ALA A 273 15.32 24.49 -5.32
CA ALA A 273 14.68 23.78 -6.40
C ALA A 273 14.43 22.33 -5.94
N SER A 274 13.31 22.13 -5.26
CA SER A 274 12.87 20.81 -4.83
C SER A 274 12.17 20.05 -5.95
N SER A 275 12.24 18.71 -5.90
CA SER A 275 11.43 17.82 -6.73
C SER A 275 9.96 17.77 -6.29
N ASP A 276 9.65 18.18 -5.07
CA ASP A 276 8.29 18.23 -4.53
C ASP A 276 7.63 19.55 -4.91
N VAL A 277 6.74 19.50 -5.90
CA VAL A 277 6.13 20.69 -6.50
C VAL A 277 4.61 20.65 -6.30
N TYR A 278 4.11 21.65 -5.59
CA TYR A 278 2.68 21.89 -5.41
C TYR A 278 2.23 23.01 -6.34
N ILE A 279 1.23 22.74 -7.19
CA ILE A 279 0.75 23.71 -8.18
C ILE A 279 -0.69 24.11 -7.82
N VAL A 280 -0.89 25.41 -7.57
CA VAL A 280 -2.23 25.99 -7.47
C VAL A 280 -2.65 26.48 -8.84
N MET A 281 -3.85 26.06 -9.27
CA MET A 281 -4.45 26.50 -10.52
C MET A 281 -5.38 27.68 -10.25
N VAL A 282 -5.16 28.82 -10.90
CA VAL A 282 -5.97 30.03 -10.74
C VAL A 282 -6.76 30.25 -12.02
N LYS A 283 -8.07 29.98 -11.96
CA LYS A 283 -8.98 30.10 -13.10
C LYS A 283 -9.60 31.50 -13.16
N THR A 284 -9.64 32.07 -14.35
CA THR A 284 -10.20 33.40 -14.64
C THR A 284 -11.12 33.38 -15.85
N PRO A 285 -11.85 34.47 -16.15
CA PRO A 285 -12.44 34.68 -17.46
C PRO A 285 -11.40 34.60 -18.58
N GLN A 286 -11.88 34.36 -19.80
CA GLN A 286 -11.04 34.31 -20.99
C GLN A 286 -10.27 35.62 -21.16
N TYR A 287 -8.97 35.51 -21.43
CA TYR A 287 -8.04 36.64 -21.58
C TYR A 287 -7.83 37.50 -20.32
N ALA A 288 -8.27 37.05 -19.14
CA ALA A 288 -8.16 37.81 -17.89
C ALA A 288 -6.95 37.42 -17.02
N CYS A 289 -6.16 36.42 -17.42
CA CYS A 289 -4.98 35.97 -16.66
C CYS A 289 -3.93 37.08 -16.46
N GLY A 290 -3.87 38.03 -17.40
CA GLY A 290 -2.92 39.14 -17.39
C GLY A 290 -3.40 40.42 -16.74
N GLN A 291 -4.63 40.45 -16.21
CA GLN A 291 -5.18 41.65 -15.61
C GLN A 291 -4.48 41.98 -14.30
N TYR A 292 -4.32 43.27 -14.02
CA TYR A 292 -3.66 43.76 -12.81
C TYR A 292 -4.26 43.12 -11.53
N ASP A 293 -5.58 43.12 -11.40
CA ASP A 293 -6.26 42.57 -10.23
C ASP A 293 -6.02 41.07 -10.06
N THR A 294 -6.00 40.31 -11.17
CA THR A 294 -5.65 38.89 -11.17
C THR A 294 -4.23 38.67 -10.66
N LEU A 295 -3.25 39.40 -11.19
CA LEU A 295 -1.85 39.25 -10.80
C LEU A 295 -1.60 39.71 -9.36
N MET A 296 -2.33 40.72 -8.87
CA MET A 296 -2.30 41.13 -7.47
C MET A 296 -2.83 40.02 -6.54
N ALA A 297 -3.90 39.34 -6.94
CA ALA A 297 -4.44 38.22 -6.17
C ALA A 297 -3.49 37.02 -6.17
N VAL A 298 -2.85 36.73 -7.31
CA VAL A 298 -1.82 35.69 -7.42
C VAL A 298 -0.58 36.01 -6.58
N ASP A 299 -0.11 37.26 -6.58
CA ASP A 299 1.01 37.70 -5.74
C ASP A 299 0.69 37.59 -4.23
N ALA A 300 -0.55 37.90 -3.85
CA ALA A 300 -0.99 37.75 -2.46
C ALA A 300 -0.98 36.27 -2.03
N LEU A 301 -1.46 35.36 -2.88
CA LEU A 301 -1.38 33.92 -2.63
C LEU A 301 0.09 33.45 -2.56
N GLU A 302 0.92 33.90 -3.51
CA GLU A 302 2.34 33.56 -3.56
C GLU A 302 3.05 33.94 -2.25
N ARG A 303 2.78 35.15 -1.74
CA ARG A 303 3.31 35.60 -0.44
C ARG A 303 2.78 34.80 0.74
N ALA A 304 1.52 34.38 0.73
CA ALA A 304 0.95 33.55 1.79
C ALA A 304 1.61 32.15 1.82
N LEU A 305 1.86 31.57 0.64
CA LEU A 305 2.54 30.28 0.51
C LEU A 305 4.01 30.37 0.95
N LEU A 306 4.73 31.41 0.53
CA LEU A 306 6.15 31.59 0.87
C LEU A 306 6.40 31.80 2.38
N GLN A 307 5.37 32.18 3.15
CA GLN A 307 5.46 32.28 4.62
C GLN A 307 5.43 30.92 5.32
N LEU A 308 5.05 29.85 4.63
CA LEU A 308 5.04 28.51 5.21
C LEU A 308 6.46 27.96 5.33
N PRO A 309 6.85 27.39 6.49
CA PRO A 309 8.20 26.86 6.70
C PRO A 309 8.54 25.66 5.81
N GLY A 310 7.53 25.02 5.21
CA GLY A 310 7.69 23.92 4.27
C GLY A 310 7.82 24.34 2.80
N VAL A 311 7.70 25.63 2.48
CA VAL A 311 7.83 26.17 1.11
C VAL A 311 9.18 26.87 0.98
N GLU A 312 10.02 26.39 0.07
CA GLU A 312 11.36 26.94 -0.16
C GLU A 312 11.35 28.10 -1.16
N ALA A 313 10.54 27.97 -2.20
CA ALA A 313 10.42 28.96 -3.26
C ALA A 313 9.04 28.90 -3.90
N THR A 314 8.67 30.00 -4.54
CA THR A 314 7.47 30.09 -5.36
C THR A 314 7.79 30.62 -6.75
N SER A 315 6.99 30.26 -7.73
CA SER A 315 7.10 30.78 -9.09
C SER A 315 5.71 31.00 -9.68
N SER A 316 5.48 32.20 -10.21
CA SER A 316 4.19 32.60 -10.77
C SER A 316 4.38 33.68 -11.84
N LEU A 317 3.34 33.91 -12.65
CA LEU A 317 3.32 35.03 -13.60
C LEU A 317 3.41 36.40 -12.89
N ALA A 318 2.89 36.51 -11.67
CA ALA A 318 2.96 37.73 -10.87
C ALA A 318 4.40 37.99 -10.39
N GLY A 319 5.11 36.94 -9.95
CA GLY A 319 6.54 36.98 -9.65
C GLY A 319 7.37 37.45 -10.84
N LEU A 320 7.12 36.85 -12.02
CA LEU A 320 7.76 37.25 -13.27
C LEU A 320 7.47 38.72 -13.62
N ALA A 321 6.23 39.19 -13.45
CA ALA A 321 5.85 40.57 -13.72
C ALA A 321 6.65 41.58 -12.88
N LYS A 322 6.86 41.30 -11.58
CA LYS A 322 7.70 42.14 -10.70
C LYS A 322 9.15 42.20 -11.16
N VAL A 323 9.74 41.04 -11.47
CA VAL A 323 11.14 40.96 -11.92
C VAL A 323 11.33 41.62 -13.28
N ALA A 324 10.42 41.41 -14.21
CA ALA A 324 10.45 42.04 -15.53
C ALA A 324 10.28 43.56 -15.43
N ASN A 325 9.42 44.05 -14.54
CA ASN A 325 9.26 45.48 -14.30
C ASN A 325 10.57 46.12 -13.82
N ALA A 326 11.24 45.51 -12.83
CA ALA A 326 12.56 45.97 -12.39
C ALA A 326 13.60 45.91 -13.52
N GLY A 327 13.59 44.84 -14.32
CA GLY A 327 14.51 44.67 -15.46
C GLY A 327 14.32 45.71 -16.57
N MET A 328 13.06 46.10 -16.85
CA MET A 328 12.74 47.17 -17.81
C MET A 328 13.08 48.57 -17.27
N ASN A 329 13.30 48.70 -15.96
CA ASN A 329 13.67 49.94 -15.27
C ASN A 329 15.10 49.87 -14.72
N GLU A 330 16.07 49.57 -15.59
CA GLU A 330 17.51 49.56 -15.29
C GLU A 330 17.94 48.60 -14.17
N GLY A 331 17.12 47.59 -13.84
CA GLY A 331 17.37 46.66 -12.73
C GLY A 331 17.10 47.27 -11.36
N SER A 332 16.41 48.41 -11.27
CA SER A 332 16.13 49.09 -10.01
C SER A 332 15.11 48.34 -9.16
N LEU A 333 15.52 47.89 -7.98
CA LEU A 333 14.65 47.17 -7.03
C LEU A 333 13.47 47.99 -6.52
N LYS A 334 13.46 49.32 -6.70
CA LYS A 334 12.29 50.16 -6.39
C LYS A 334 11.09 49.83 -7.28
N TRP A 335 11.33 49.25 -8.45
CA TRP A 335 10.33 48.81 -9.41
C TRP A 335 10.02 47.31 -9.31
N LEU A 336 10.45 46.64 -8.22
CA LEU A 336 10.12 45.25 -7.94
C LEU A 336 8.67 45.11 -7.41
N GLU A 337 7.73 45.65 -8.18
CA GLU A 337 6.29 45.63 -7.94
C GLU A 337 5.57 45.28 -9.25
N ILE A 338 4.30 44.88 -9.15
CA ILE A 338 3.49 44.60 -10.33
C ILE A 338 3.18 45.94 -11.03
N PRO A 339 3.53 46.10 -12.32
CA PRO A 339 3.21 47.32 -13.04
C PRO A 339 1.70 47.58 -13.06
N ARG A 340 1.30 48.81 -12.73
CA ARG A 340 -0.12 49.24 -12.79
C ARG A 340 -0.65 49.43 -14.22
N SER A 341 0.25 49.59 -15.20
CA SER A 341 -0.12 49.76 -16.60
C SER A 341 -0.40 48.40 -17.24
N GLN A 342 -1.63 48.23 -17.75
CA GLN A 342 -2.02 47.01 -18.47
C GLN A 342 -1.19 46.78 -19.73
N ASP A 343 -0.77 47.84 -20.43
CA ASP A 343 0.08 47.71 -21.62
C ASP A 343 1.46 47.14 -21.28
N MET A 344 2.04 47.57 -20.15
CA MET A 344 3.30 46.98 -19.66
C MET A 344 3.12 45.53 -19.24
N LEU A 345 2.04 45.20 -18.53
CA LEU A 345 1.73 43.81 -18.19
C LEU A 345 1.60 42.94 -19.44
N ASN A 346 0.85 43.40 -20.45
CA ASN A 346 0.70 42.69 -21.71
C ASN A 346 2.06 42.48 -22.40
N ALA A 347 2.92 43.50 -22.41
CA ALA A 347 4.28 43.38 -22.97
C ALA A 347 5.13 42.35 -22.23
N ILE A 348 5.02 42.23 -20.91
CA ILE A 348 5.70 41.20 -20.12
C ILE A 348 5.13 39.81 -20.45
N ILE A 349 3.81 39.68 -20.48
CA ILE A 349 3.11 38.40 -20.68
C ILE A 349 3.41 37.81 -22.06
N THR A 350 3.56 38.65 -23.10
CA THR A 350 3.94 38.15 -24.44
C THR A 350 5.29 37.43 -24.48
N ARG A 351 6.16 37.66 -23.48
CA ARG A 351 7.48 37.02 -23.33
C ARG A 351 7.50 35.97 -22.21
N ALA A 352 6.38 35.76 -21.51
CA ALA A 352 6.32 34.83 -20.39
C ALA A 352 6.33 33.37 -20.89
N PRO A 353 6.97 32.45 -20.14
CA PRO A 353 6.91 31.02 -20.44
C PRO A 353 5.46 30.53 -20.48
N ARG A 354 5.14 29.67 -21.46
CA ARG A 354 3.79 29.10 -21.63
C ARG A 354 3.39 28.13 -20.52
N GLU A 355 4.30 27.78 -19.61
CA GLU A 355 4.02 26.93 -18.45
C GLU A 355 3.25 27.68 -17.35
N MET A 356 3.32 29.02 -17.32
CA MET A 356 2.70 29.86 -16.29
C MET A 356 1.21 30.16 -16.56
N PHE A 357 0.75 29.97 -17.80
CA PHE A 357 -0.62 30.25 -18.22
C PHE A 357 -0.98 29.50 -19.50
N ASN A 358 -2.27 29.20 -19.69
CA ASN A 358 -2.72 28.50 -20.90
C ASN A 358 -2.95 29.45 -22.10
N GLN A 359 -3.16 28.89 -23.30
CA GLN A 359 -3.33 29.67 -24.54
C GLN A 359 -4.50 30.66 -24.50
N ASN A 360 -5.60 30.30 -23.81
CA ASN A 360 -6.78 31.14 -23.69
C ASN A 360 -6.64 32.23 -22.62
N CYS A 361 -5.54 32.22 -21.85
CA CYS A 361 -5.30 33.14 -20.72
C CYS A 361 -6.51 33.17 -19.77
N ASP A 362 -7.07 31.99 -19.49
CA ASP A 362 -8.15 31.75 -18.52
C ASP A 362 -7.69 30.86 -17.33
N LEU A 363 -6.41 30.51 -17.32
CA LEU A 363 -5.78 29.69 -16.29
C LEU A 363 -4.33 30.15 -16.07
N LEU A 364 -3.99 30.42 -14.81
CA LEU A 364 -2.62 30.64 -14.32
C LEU A 364 -2.21 29.47 -13.42
N THR A 365 -0.90 29.24 -13.34
CA THR A 365 -0.30 28.28 -12.41
C THR A 365 0.62 29.00 -11.42
N VAL A 366 0.46 28.68 -10.14
CA VAL A 366 1.36 29.12 -9.07
C VAL A 366 2.08 27.89 -8.56
N TYR A 367 3.39 27.87 -8.74
CA TYR A 367 4.26 26.79 -8.28
C TYR A 367 4.76 27.13 -6.87
N ALA A 368 4.63 26.18 -5.95
CA ALA A 368 5.28 26.17 -4.66
C ALA A 368 6.22 24.96 -4.60
N TYR A 369 7.52 25.24 -4.48
CA TYR A 369 8.55 24.22 -4.30
C TYR A 369 8.64 23.91 -2.81
N LEU A 370 8.34 22.66 -2.45
CA LEU A 370 8.24 22.23 -1.06
C LEU A 370 9.55 21.59 -0.60
N LYS A 371 9.89 21.77 0.67
CA LYS A 371 11.06 21.12 1.27
C LYS A 371 10.93 19.60 1.31
N ASP A 372 9.70 19.11 1.50
CA ASP A 372 9.34 17.70 1.49
C ASP A 372 7.84 17.54 1.17
N HIS A 373 7.41 16.31 0.92
CA HIS A 373 6.01 15.95 0.75
C HIS A 373 5.41 15.26 1.99
N LYS A 374 5.92 15.58 3.19
CA LYS A 374 5.36 14.99 4.41
C LYS A 374 3.91 15.40 4.60
N ALA A 375 3.14 14.53 5.24
CA ALA A 375 1.72 14.76 5.52
C ALA A 375 1.42 16.15 6.13
N ASP A 376 2.23 16.60 7.09
CA ASP A 376 2.05 17.91 7.74
C ASP A 376 2.35 19.08 6.78
N THR A 377 3.40 18.97 5.97
CA THR A 377 3.79 19.98 4.97
C THR A 377 2.69 20.14 3.93
N LEU A 378 2.26 19.03 3.34
CA LEU A 378 1.17 19.01 2.36
C LEU A 378 -0.14 19.55 2.95
N ALA A 379 -0.51 19.12 4.16
CA ALA A 379 -1.71 19.61 4.83
C ALA A 379 -1.66 21.12 5.10
N SER A 380 -0.49 21.66 5.44
CA SER A 380 -0.33 23.10 5.68
C SER A 380 -0.53 23.93 4.41
N VAL A 381 0.00 23.47 3.27
CA VAL A 381 -0.11 24.14 1.97
C VAL A 381 -1.53 24.05 1.42
N VAL A 382 -2.16 22.87 1.50
CA VAL A 382 -3.58 22.69 1.16
C VAL A 382 -4.44 23.64 1.98
N LYS A 383 -4.26 23.65 3.30
CA LYS A 383 -5.05 24.49 4.20
C LYS A 383 -4.92 25.97 3.87
N VAL A 384 -3.70 26.49 3.72
CA VAL A 384 -3.50 27.91 3.34
C VAL A 384 -4.17 28.22 2.01
N THR A 385 -4.07 27.32 1.04
CA THR A 385 -4.68 27.54 -0.28
C THR A 385 -6.21 27.50 -0.21
N GLU A 386 -6.81 26.58 0.56
CA GLU A 386 -8.27 26.51 0.77
C GLU A 386 -8.79 27.72 1.53
N ASP A 387 -8.12 28.12 2.61
CA ASP A 387 -8.46 29.29 3.41
C ASP A 387 -8.37 30.57 2.54
N PHE A 388 -7.32 30.68 1.71
CA PHE A 388 -7.16 31.79 0.77
C PHE A 388 -8.25 31.79 -0.30
N ALA A 389 -8.56 30.62 -0.87
CA ALA A 389 -9.63 30.47 -1.86
C ALA A 389 -11.00 30.85 -1.29
N ALA A 390 -11.27 30.49 -0.04
CA ALA A 390 -12.52 30.84 0.65
C ALA A 390 -12.61 32.34 0.96
N GLN A 391 -11.49 32.99 1.28
CA GLN A 391 -11.46 34.41 1.64
C GLN A 391 -11.43 35.36 0.43
N TYR A 392 -10.66 35.03 -0.60
CA TYR A 392 -10.39 35.92 -1.74
C TYR A 392 -10.92 35.40 -3.08
N GLY A 393 -11.50 34.20 -3.12
CA GLY A 393 -12.14 33.66 -4.31
C GLY A 393 -13.39 34.44 -4.69
N SER A 394 -13.61 34.58 -6.00
CA SER A 394 -14.81 35.20 -6.58
C SER A 394 -15.26 34.43 -7.82
N ASP A 395 -16.37 34.84 -8.44
CA ASP A 395 -16.78 34.29 -9.74
C ASP A 395 -15.78 34.58 -10.86
N GLN A 396 -14.94 35.61 -10.69
CA GLN A 396 -13.91 36.00 -11.67
C GLN A 396 -12.54 35.37 -11.39
N ILE A 397 -12.22 35.04 -10.14
CA ILE A 397 -10.92 34.45 -9.79
C ILE A 397 -11.17 33.27 -8.86
N ARG A 398 -10.92 32.06 -9.36
CA ARG A 398 -11.10 30.82 -8.59
C ARG A 398 -9.74 30.15 -8.39
N PHE A 399 -9.38 29.97 -7.13
CA PHE A 399 -8.18 29.23 -6.73
C PHE A 399 -8.56 27.75 -6.56
N LEU A 400 -7.88 26.87 -7.29
CA LEU A 400 -8.16 25.44 -7.34
C LEU A 400 -6.93 24.67 -6.87
N ASN A 401 -7.13 23.85 -5.83
CA ASN A 401 -6.19 22.81 -5.42
C ASN A 401 -6.37 21.56 -6.30
N ALA A 402 -5.34 20.75 -6.56
CA ALA A 402 -3.93 21.07 -6.67
C ALA A 402 -3.39 20.20 -7.82
N ALA A 403 -2.32 20.61 -8.47
CA ALA A 403 -1.58 19.82 -9.46
C ALA A 403 -0.11 19.66 -9.01
N GLY A 404 0.70 19.00 -9.84
CA GLY A 404 2.06 18.59 -9.48
C GLY A 404 2.08 17.32 -8.62
N ASN A 405 3.26 16.73 -8.42
CA ASN A 405 3.40 15.50 -7.65
C ASN A 405 2.93 15.68 -6.20
N ALA A 406 3.37 16.74 -5.52
CA ALA A 406 2.95 17.03 -4.14
C ALA A 406 1.45 17.32 -4.04
N GLY A 407 0.85 17.94 -5.07
CA GLY A 407 -0.60 18.14 -5.13
C GLY A 407 -1.38 16.84 -5.26
N ILE A 408 -0.89 15.90 -6.09
CA ILE A 408 -1.48 14.56 -6.26
C ILE A 408 -1.35 13.75 -4.97
N GLU A 409 -0.20 13.80 -4.30
CA GLU A 409 0.01 13.13 -3.00
C GLU A 409 -0.89 13.72 -1.91
N ALA A 410 -1.05 15.04 -1.87
CA ALA A 410 -1.95 15.70 -0.93
C ALA A 410 -3.41 15.26 -1.15
N ALA A 411 -3.86 15.23 -2.42
CA ALA A 411 -5.20 14.74 -2.77
C ALA A 411 -5.38 13.27 -2.39
N THR A 412 -4.37 12.44 -2.66
CA THR A 412 -4.35 11.02 -2.28
C THR A 412 -4.48 10.86 -0.77
N ASN A 413 -3.73 11.63 0.03
CA ASN A 413 -3.81 11.60 1.50
C ASN A 413 -5.21 11.96 2.02
N ILE A 414 -5.87 12.95 1.41
CA ILE A 414 -7.24 13.35 1.76
C ILE A 414 -8.23 12.22 1.45
N VAL A 415 -8.12 11.62 0.26
CA VAL A 415 -8.96 10.49 -0.16
C VAL A 415 -8.74 9.28 0.74
N VAL A 416 -7.48 8.90 1.01
CA VAL A 416 -7.12 7.80 1.92
C VAL A 416 -7.68 8.05 3.30
N ARG A 417 -7.57 9.27 3.85
CA ARG A 417 -8.10 9.59 5.18
C ARG A 417 -9.61 9.37 5.29
N LYS A 418 -10.35 9.77 4.25
CA LYS A 418 -11.81 9.56 4.20
C LYS A 418 -12.16 8.09 3.95
N ALA A 419 -11.43 7.44 3.04
CA ALA A 419 -11.66 6.07 2.61
C ALA A 419 -11.27 5.05 3.69
N ASN A 420 -10.24 5.28 4.50
CA ASN A 420 -9.75 4.32 5.50
C ASN A 420 -10.83 3.89 6.49
N VAL A 421 -11.63 4.84 7.00
CA VAL A 421 -12.74 4.52 7.92
C VAL A 421 -13.82 3.72 7.21
N GLN A 422 -14.17 4.10 5.98
CA GLN A 422 -15.16 3.39 5.17
C GLN A 422 -14.69 1.98 4.81
N MET A 423 -13.42 1.83 4.46
CA MET A 423 -12.75 0.57 4.14
C MET A 423 -12.80 -0.38 5.34
N LEU A 424 -12.33 0.05 6.51
CA LEU A 424 -12.35 -0.75 7.72
C LEU A 424 -13.78 -1.21 8.03
N PHE A 425 -14.75 -0.29 7.97
CA PHE A 425 -16.15 -0.64 8.20
C PHE A 425 -16.67 -1.70 7.22
N LEU A 426 -16.44 -1.51 5.92
CA LEU A 426 -16.93 -2.44 4.90
C LEU A 426 -16.25 -3.81 4.99
N VAL A 427 -14.94 -3.87 5.22
CA VAL A 427 -14.19 -5.13 5.36
C VAL A 427 -14.68 -5.88 6.58
N TYR A 428 -14.77 -5.24 7.74
CA TYR A 428 -15.29 -5.88 8.95
C TYR A 428 -16.74 -6.31 8.80
N ALA A 429 -17.60 -5.48 8.18
CA ALA A 429 -18.98 -5.85 7.92
C ALA A 429 -19.07 -7.11 7.03
N ALA A 430 -18.28 -7.18 5.95
CA ALA A 430 -18.24 -8.34 5.07
C ALA A 430 -17.75 -9.60 5.80
N VAL A 431 -16.64 -9.49 6.57
CA VAL A 431 -16.10 -10.60 7.37
C VAL A 431 -17.11 -11.07 8.41
N ILE A 432 -17.78 -10.16 9.13
CA ILE A 432 -18.81 -10.48 10.12
C ILE A 432 -19.98 -11.23 9.48
N VAL A 433 -20.47 -10.74 8.33
CA VAL A 433 -21.59 -11.37 7.61
C VAL A 433 -21.20 -12.77 7.14
N LEU A 434 -20.03 -12.93 6.53
CA LEU A 434 -19.55 -14.23 6.05
C LEU A 434 -19.31 -15.20 7.20
N ALA A 435 -18.65 -14.76 8.28
CA ALA A 435 -18.46 -15.55 9.48
C ALA A 435 -19.81 -15.96 10.10
N PHE A 436 -20.80 -15.07 10.11
CA PHE A 436 -22.13 -15.37 10.62
C PHE A 436 -22.85 -16.40 9.74
N ILE A 437 -22.74 -16.30 8.41
CA ILE A 437 -23.29 -17.29 7.46
C ILE A 437 -22.64 -18.67 7.69
N THR A 438 -21.32 -18.71 7.87
CA THR A 438 -20.57 -19.97 8.05
C THR A 438 -20.82 -20.61 9.40
N PHE A 439 -20.72 -19.86 10.50
CA PHE A 439 -20.85 -20.41 11.85
C PHE A 439 -22.29 -20.47 12.35
N ARG A 440 -23.20 -19.66 11.79
CA ARG A 440 -24.60 -19.51 12.23
C ARG A 440 -24.74 -19.21 13.73
N SER A 441 -23.70 -18.64 14.34
CA SER A 441 -23.62 -18.34 15.77
C SER A 441 -22.90 -17.02 15.97
N TRP A 442 -23.57 -16.06 16.61
CA TRP A 442 -22.98 -14.76 16.91
C TRP A 442 -21.80 -14.86 17.89
N GLN A 443 -21.81 -15.85 18.80
CA GLN A 443 -20.73 -16.08 19.76
C GLN A 443 -19.44 -16.50 19.05
N ALA A 444 -19.55 -17.39 18.06
CA ALA A 444 -18.43 -17.82 17.25
C ALA A 444 -17.87 -16.66 16.41
N VAL A 445 -18.74 -15.81 15.89
CA VAL A 445 -18.33 -14.60 15.15
C VAL A 445 -17.57 -13.64 16.05
N VAL A 446 -18.06 -13.35 17.26
CA VAL A 446 -17.36 -12.46 18.20
C VAL A 446 -15.98 -13.03 18.57
N CYS A 447 -15.89 -14.33 18.86
CA CYS A 447 -14.60 -14.97 19.16
C CYS A 447 -13.62 -14.93 17.97
N ALA A 448 -14.11 -14.94 16.74
CA ALA A 448 -13.28 -14.89 15.54
C ALA A 448 -12.87 -13.45 15.15
N VAL A 449 -13.78 -12.48 15.33
CA VAL A 449 -13.60 -11.10 14.82
C VAL A 449 -12.96 -10.17 15.84
N VAL A 450 -13.19 -10.32 17.15
CA VAL A 450 -12.60 -9.41 18.16
C VAL A 450 -11.06 -9.40 18.16
N PRO A 451 -10.34 -10.50 17.87
CA PRO A 451 -8.89 -10.48 17.75
C PRO A 451 -8.33 -9.84 16.46
N LEU A 452 -9.16 -9.67 15.42
CA LEU A 452 -8.83 -8.93 14.20
C LEU A 452 -8.94 -7.43 14.48
#